data_AF-A0AA48GV75-F1
#
_entry.id   AF-A0AA48GV75-F1
#
_cell.length_a   1.000
_cell.length_b   1.000
_cell.length_c   1.000
_cell.angle_alpha   90.00
_cell.angle_beta   90.00
_cell.angle_gamma   90.00
#
_symmetry.space_group_name_H-M   'P 1'
#
loop_
_entity.id
_entity.type
_entity.pdbx_description
1 polymer ?
#
loop_
_entity_poly.entity_id
_entity_poly.type
_entity_poly.pdbx_seq_one_letter_code
_entity_poly.pdbx_strand_id
1 'polypeptide(L)' 'MKGGLTRMMNVQETLGAMGFPSDYRLSGKHKEDINLLGNAVCPPKVRWLLRHVMEQVA' A
#
# COMPACT_ATOMS: atom_id res chain seq x y z
N MET A 1 -20.42 -26.13 -9.81
CA MET A 1 -19.71 -25.28 -8.85
C MET A 1 -20.25 -23.85 -8.98
N LYS A 2 -20.86 -23.27 -7.95
CA LYS A 2 -21.20 -21.84 -7.92
C LYS A 2 -19.90 -21.06 -7.72
N GLY A 3 -19.25 -20.61 -8.80
CA GLY A 3 -18.17 -19.62 -8.68
C GLY A 3 -18.81 -18.28 -8.34
N GLY A 4 -18.46 -17.55 -7.30
CA GLY A 4 -17.38 -17.62 -6.33
C GLY A 4 -17.22 -16.16 -5.90
N LEU A 5 -17.47 -15.84 -4.62
CA LEU A 5 -17.64 -14.47 -4.08
C LEU A 5 -16.38 -13.58 -4.13
N THR A 6 -15.43 -13.91 -4.99
CA THR A 6 -14.15 -13.22 -5.13
C THR A 6 -14.27 -12.03 -6.07
N ARG A 7 -13.76 -10.88 -5.63
CA ARG A 7 -13.60 -9.66 -6.46
C ARG A 7 -12.20 -9.09 -6.25
N MET A 8 -11.78 -8.21 -7.17
CA MET A 8 -10.58 -7.41 -6.96
C MET A 8 -10.72 -6.52 -5.73
N MET A 9 -9.59 -6.27 -5.07
CA MET A 9 -9.49 -5.26 -4.02
C MET A 9 -9.67 -3.87 -4.62
N ASN A 10 -10.33 -2.98 -3.89
CA ASN A 10 -10.40 -1.57 -4.24
C ASN A 10 -9.16 -0.81 -3.73
N VAL A 11 -9.06 0.47 -4.08
CA VAL A 11 -7.94 1.35 -3.70
C VAL A 11 -7.74 1.42 -2.18
N GLN A 12 -8.83 1.55 -1.42
CA GLN A 12 -8.77 1.66 0.05
C GLN A 12 -8.36 0.35 0.72
N GLU A 13 -8.84 -0.78 0.20
CA GLU A 13 -8.43 -2.11 0.66
C GLU A 13 -6.94 -2.35 0.37
N THR A 14 -6.46 -1.89 -0.79
CA THR A 14 -5.06 -2.01 -1.18
C THR A 14 -4.16 -1.15 -0.29
N LEU A 15 -4.55 0.10 -0.02
CA LEU A 15 -3.88 0.98 0.95
C LEU A 15 -3.78 0.33 2.33
N GLY A 16 -4.90 -0.19 2.83
CA GLY A 16 -4.96 -0.88 4.11
C GLY A 16 -4.05 -2.09 4.17
N ALA A 17 -4.07 -2.94 3.13
CA ALA A 17 -3.22 -4.12 3.05
C ALA A 17 -1.72 -3.79 2.95
N MET A 18 -1.36 -2.69 2.30
CA MET A 18 0.02 -2.21 2.22
C MET A 18 0.51 -1.52 3.51
N GLY A 19 -0.41 -1.18 4.43
CA GLY A 19 -0.10 -0.53 5.71
C GLY A 19 0.03 0.99 5.61
N PHE A 20 -0.66 1.63 4.66
CA PHE A 20 -0.78 3.08 4.63
C PHE A 20 -1.68 3.58 5.77
N PRO A 21 -1.44 4.81 6.27
CA PRO A 21 -2.36 5.49 7.19
C PRO A 21 -3.77 5.60 6.60
N SER A 22 -4.81 5.56 7.45
CA SER A 22 -6.21 5.62 7.01
C SER A 22 -6.62 6.97 6.42
N ASP A 23 -5.82 8.01 6.67
CA ASP A 23 -5.98 9.36 6.14
C ASP A 23 -5.08 9.66 4.92
N TYR A 24 -4.39 8.65 4.38
CA TYR A 24 -3.54 8.80 3.21
C TYR A 24 -4.35 9.16 1.96
N ARG A 25 -3.97 10.26 1.30
CA ARG A 25 -4.70 10.81 0.14
C ARG A 25 -3.99 10.46 -1.16
N LEU A 26 -4.77 9.96 -2.11
CA LEU A 26 -4.37 9.73 -3.50
C LEU A 26 -5.06 10.74 -4.44
N SER A 27 -4.86 10.59 -5.75
CA SER A 27 -5.41 11.51 -6.76
C SER A 27 -6.95 11.48 -6.82
N GLY A 28 -7.56 10.39 -6.36
CA GLY A 28 -9.00 10.14 -6.44
C GLY A 28 -9.43 9.53 -7.78
N LYS A 29 -8.51 9.35 -8.73
CA LYS A 29 -8.76 8.69 -10.01
C LYS A 29 -8.32 7.24 -9.94
N HIS A 30 -9.30 6.33 -9.90
CA HIS A 30 -9.08 4.90 -9.68
C HIS A 30 -7.93 4.29 -10.51
N LYS A 31 -7.88 4.54 -11.82
CA LYS A 31 -6.83 3.97 -12.68
C LYS A 31 -5.43 4.49 -12.33
N GLU A 32 -5.32 5.78 -12.06
CA GLU A 32 -4.04 6.41 -11.66
C GLU A 32 -3.61 5.91 -10.29
N ASP A 33 -4.56 5.83 -9.35
CA ASP A 33 -4.33 5.38 -7.98
C ASP A 33 -3.87 3.91 -7.91
N ILE A 34 -4.47 3.01 -8.69
CA ILE A 34 -4.01 1.61 -8.77
C ILE A 34 -2.60 1.52 -9.37
N ASN A 35 -2.28 2.33 -10.38
CA ASN A 35 -0.93 2.37 -10.96
C ASN A 35 0.10 2.89 -9.94
N LEU A 36 -0.25 3.91 -9.15
CA LEU A 36 0.61 4.41 -8.08
C LEU A 36 0.83 3.34 -7.01
N LEU A 37 -0.23 2.67 -6.57
CA LEU A 37 -0.15 1.63 -5.55
C LEU A 37 0.62 0.40 -6.03
N GLY A 38 0.46 -0.01 -7.29
CA GLY A 38 1.22 -1.12 -7.87
C GLY A 38 2.74 -0.89 -7.92
N ASN A 39 3.16 0.38 -7.93
CA ASN A 39 4.58 0.77 -7.89
C ASN A 39 5.05 1.18 -6.49
N ALA A 40 4.15 1.25 -5.50
CA ALA A 40 4.48 1.69 -4.17
C ALA A 40 5.12 0.57 -3.32
N VAL A 41 5.66 0.97 -2.18
CA VAL A 41 6.25 0.08 -1.17
C VAL A 41 5.39 0.05 0.09
N CYS A 42 5.49 -1.00 0.91
CA CYS A 42 4.78 -1.08 2.18
C CYS A 42 5.40 -0.14 3.23
N PRO A 43 4.73 0.94 3.66
CA PRO A 43 5.34 1.94 4.53
C PRO A 43 5.89 1.39 5.86
N PRO A 44 5.21 0.47 6.58
CA PRO A 44 5.74 -0.06 7.84
C PRO A 44 7.06 -0.82 7.68
N LYS A 45 7.22 -1.55 6.58
CA LYS A 45 8.44 -2.32 6.28
C LYS A 45 9.61 -1.40 5.95
N VAL A 46 9.36 -0.38 5.12
CA VAL A 46 10.38 0.62 4.79
C VAL A 46 10.80 1.40 6.02
N ARG A 47 9.84 1.80 6.88
CA ARG A 47 10.16 2.46 8.15
C ARG A 47 11.06 1.59 9.03
N TRP A 48 10.77 0.30 9.15
CA TRP A 48 11.62 -0.63 9.90
C TRP A 48 13.03 -0.67 9.31
N LEU A 49 13.15 -0.88 7.99
CA LEU A 49 14.44 -0.97 7.31
C LEU A 49 15.27 0.30 7.49
N LEU A 50 14.67 1.48 7.27
CA LEU A 50 15.36 2.76 7.40
C LEU A 50 15.93 2.97 8.80
N ARG A 51 15.20 2.59 9.86
CA ARG A 51 15.73 2.70 11.24
C ARG A 51 17.00 1.87 11.41
N HIS A 52 17.00 0.62 10.92
CA HIS A 52 18.15 -0.27 11.05
C HIS A 52 19.34 0.21 10.21
N VAL A 53 19.10 0.74 9.01
CA VAL A 53 20.18 1.28 8.17
C VAL A 53 20.76 2.56 8.78
N MET A 54 19.92 3.46 9.28
CA MET A 54 20.38 4.72 9.86
C MET A 54 21.18 4.53 11.16
N GLU A 55 20.85 3.52 11.97
CA GLU A 55 21.63 3.14 13.16
C GLU A 55 23.07 2.68 12.83
N GLN A 56 23.34 2.26 11.59
CA GLN A 56 24.67 1.81 11.15
C GLN A 56 25.51 2.94 10.54
N VAL A 57 24.90 4.09 10.27
CA VAL A 57 25.55 5.26 9.65
C VAL A 57 25.86 6.36 10.69
N ALA A 58 25.21 6.30 11.85
CA ALA A 58 25.46 7.17 13.00
C ALA A 58 26.65 6.68 13.82
#